data_AF-A0A7X2MZE6-F1
#
_entry.id   AF-A0A7X2MZE6-F1
#
_cell.length_a   1.000
_cell.length_b   1.000
_cell.length_c   1.000
_cell.angle_alpha   90.00
_cell.angle_beta   90.00
_cell.angle_gamma   90.00
#
_symmetry.space_group_name_H-M   'P 1'
#
loop_
_entity.id
_entity.type
_entity.pdbx_description
1 polymer ?
#
loop_
_entity_poly.entity_id
_entity_poly.type
_entity_poly.pdbx_seq_one_letter_code
_entity_poly.pdbx_strand_id
1 'polypeptide(L)'
;MILNNLERWELNYMNGIEILRQEEERYDALKDKIKSLLQTPECIGVEEYLKEAEEMCDEDSELYWLFAWYYIRAGQDDEAMKYLKKAEAINNREAKIFISMSGIYGRRGEYEECLKCLDRAMNLHNEDFNDIYYSRALCYYDMGDMVQAKKYFLKSFTKYCYQCSKTLKNIDKHLNGKTKKKFSIKVIPITKERKKYERKNKIKKITNRIPKAVKYFLFVMMLLVFGVFYWIYSITLKRIIGRKKIKNYDDLNNCKNKTRVIIKLKDLKNTGYYKMNDGRILTEEQVESDNLWAGVKSGINYGSFEDKNILFCNCIVGLRCKEGLELIGQANYIDKEIYKEIIEKYNIDEDKILIEGK
;
A
#
# COMPACT_ATOMS: atom_id res chain seq x y z
N MET A 1 -26.91 -63.29 17.16
CA MET A 1 -27.76 -62.11 17.44
C MET A 1 -26.95 -60.94 17.99
N ILE A 2 -26.09 -61.14 19.00
CA ILE A 2 -25.26 -60.07 19.60
C ILE A 2 -24.20 -59.53 18.62
N LEU A 3 -23.51 -60.39 17.86
CA LEU A 3 -22.51 -60.00 16.84
C LEU A 3 -23.10 -59.10 15.73
N ASN A 4 -24.26 -59.45 15.17
CA ASN A 4 -24.96 -58.61 14.17
C ASN A 4 -25.37 -57.22 14.72
N ASN A 5 -25.63 -57.11 16.02
CA ASN A 5 -25.97 -55.83 16.64
C ASN A 5 -24.73 -54.95 16.85
N LEU A 6 -23.56 -55.55 17.10
CA LEU A 6 -22.28 -54.86 17.21
C LEU A 6 -21.81 -54.33 15.85
N GLU A 7 -21.82 -55.15 14.79
CA GLU A 7 -21.44 -54.71 13.43
C GLU A 7 -22.35 -53.59 12.92
N ARG A 8 -23.66 -53.65 13.23
CA ARG A 8 -24.62 -52.60 12.87
C ARG A 8 -24.37 -51.30 13.64
N TRP A 9 -23.95 -51.41 14.90
CA TRP A 9 -23.59 -50.24 15.71
C TRP A 9 -22.31 -49.59 15.19
N GLU A 10 -21.28 -50.37 14.85
CA GLU A 10 -20.03 -49.87 14.26
C GLU A 10 -20.27 -49.19 12.92
N LEU A 11 -21.09 -49.77 12.04
CA LEU A 11 -21.43 -49.16 10.76
C LEU A 11 -22.17 -47.81 10.93
N ASN A 12 -23.13 -47.75 11.85
CA ASN A 12 -23.85 -46.51 12.15
C ASN A 12 -22.92 -45.44 12.75
N TYR A 13 -21.98 -45.86 13.60
CA TYR A 13 -20.98 -44.98 14.20
C TYR A 13 -20.02 -44.41 13.15
N MET A 14 -19.50 -45.26 12.25
CA MET A 14 -18.62 -44.83 11.16
C MET A 14 -19.33 -43.92 10.15
N ASN A 15 -20.60 -44.21 9.80
CA ASN A 15 -21.41 -43.33 8.96
C ASN A 15 -21.66 -41.97 9.63
N GLY A 16 -21.90 -41.97 10.95
CA GLY A 16 -22.04 -40.74 11.73
C GLY A 16 -20.77 -39.87 11.68
N ILE A 17 -19.59 -40.47 11.84
CA ILE A 17 -18.30 -39.77 11.74
C ILE A 17 -18.10 -39.18 10.34
N GLU A 18 -18.41 -39.93 9.29
CA GLU A 18 -18.23 -39.46 7.90
C GLU A 18 -19.15 -38.28 7.57
N ILE A 19 -20.40 -38.28 8.07
CA ILE A 19 -21.33 -37.14 7.92
C ILE A 19 -20.77 -35.91 8.63
N LEU A 20 -20.33 -36.06 9.89
CA LEU A 20 -19.75 -34.96 10.66
C LEU A 20 -18.51 -34.38 9.98
N ARG A 21 -17.66 -35.24 9.41
CA ARG A 21 -16.48 -34.82 8.64
C ARG A 21 -16.87 -34.01 7.39
N GLN A 22 -17.88 -34.46 6.65
CA GLN A 22 -18.34 -33.73 5.46
C GLN A 22 -18.95 -32.38 5.82
N GLU A 23 -19.62 -32.27 6.96
CA GLU A 23 -20.15 -31.00 7.48
C GLU A 23 -19.03 -30.05 7.90
N GLU A 24 -17.97 -30.54 8.55
CA GLU A 24 -16.78 -29.75 8.90
C GLU A 24 -16.05 -29.23 7.65
N GLU A 25 -15.79 -30.11 6.68
CA GLU A 25 -15.15 -29.73 5.40
C GLU A 25 -16.00 -28.70 4.63
N ARG A 26 -17.33 -28.84 4.67
CA ARG A 26 -18.25 -27.86 4.08
C ARG A 26 -18.20 -26.51 4.79
N TYR A 27 -18.15 -26.51 6.12
CA TYR A 27 -18.07 -25.30 6.92
C TYR A 27 -16.78 -24.51 6.66
N ASP A 28 -15.64 -25.19 6.59
CA ASP A 28 -14.37 -24.55 6.27
C ASP A 28 -14.34 -24.00 4.83
N ALA A 29 -14.84 -24.77 3.87
CA ALA A 29 -14.97 -24.30 2.48
C ALA A 29 -15.89 -23.07 2.37
N LEU A 30 -16.94 -23.01 3.19
CA LEU A 30 -17.84 -21.87 3.28
C LEU A 30 -17.12 -20.63 3.84
N LYS A 31 -16.35 -20.77 4.92
CA LYS A 31 -15.52 -19.67 5.47
C LYS A 31 -14.50 -19.14 4.46
N ASP A 32 -13.85 -20.03 3.71
CA ASP A 32 -12.90 -19.63 2.67
C ASP A 32 -13.58 -18.89 1.51
N LYS A 33 -14.78 -19.33 1.13
CA LYS A 33 -15.61 -18.61 0.16
C LYS A 33 -15.99 -17.22 0.66
N ILE A 34 -16.41 -17.09 1.91
CA ILE A 34 -16.71 -15.80 2.55
C ILE A 34 -15.48 -14.87 2.53
N LYS A 35 -14.31 -15.38 2.94
CA LYS A 35 -13.04 -14.63 2.90
C LYS A 35 -12.71 -14.12 1.50
N SER A 36 -12.88 -14.98 0.49
CA SER A 36 -12.67 -14.62 -0.92
C SER A 36 -13.62 -13.51 -1.38
N LEU A 37 -14.91 -13.63 -1.06
CA LEU A 37 -15.92 -12.62 -1.42
C LEU A 37 -15.68 -11.28 -0.71
N LEU A 38 -15.22 -11.29 0.54
CA LEU A 38 -14.89 -10.08 1.31
C LEU A 38 -13.68 -9.30 0.76
N GLN A 39 -12.83 -9.94 -0.04
CA GLN A 39 -11.73 -9.27 -0.75
C GLN A 39 -12.22 -8.53 -2.00
N THR A 40 -13.38 -8.90 -2.54
CA THR A 40 -13.97 -8.20 -3.70
C THR A 40 -14.52 -6.83 -3.29
N PRO A 41 -14.50 -5.82 -4.16
CA PRO A 41 -15.08 -4.51 -3.87
C PRO A 41 -16.58 -4.57 -3.52
N GLU A 42 -17.34 -5.44 -4.19
CA GLU A 42 -18.80 -5.43 -4.19
C GLU A 42 -19.45 -6.28 -3.08
N CYS A 43 -18.74 -7.26 -2.52
CA CYS A 43 -19.19 -8.12 -1.39
C CYS A 43 -20.63 -8.68 -1.53
N ILE A 44 -21.04 -9.03 -2.74
CA ILE A 44 -22.40 -9.45 -3.05
C ILE A 44 -22.65 -10.86 -2.49
N GLY A 45 -23.80 -11.06 -1.82
CA GLY A 45 -24.24 -12.36 -1.32
C GLY A 45 -23.50 -12.86 -0.08
N VAL A 46 -22.57 -12.10 0.50
CA VAL A 46 -21.78 -12.50 1.67
C VAL A 46 -22.66 -12.75 2.90
N GLU A 47 -23.71 -11.96 3.08
CA GLU A 47 -24.62 -12.07 4.22
C GLU A 47 -25.34 -13.44 4.27
N GLU A 48 -25.71 -14.00 3.11
CA GLU A 48 -26.37 -15.30 3.02
C GLU A 48 -25.43 -16.42 3.48
N TYR A 49 -24.19 -16.41 2.98
CA TYR A 49 -23.16 -17.39 3.39
C TYR A 49 -22.77 -17.25 4.86
N LEU A 50 -22.73 -16.02 5.39
CA LEU A 50 -22.47 -15.78 6.80
C LEU A 50 -23.57 -16.37 7.70
N LYS A 51 -24.85 -16.23 7.31
CA LYS A 51 -25.98 -16.83 8.04
C LYS A 51 -25.96 -18.35 7.96
N GLU A 52 -25.71 -18.91 6.77
CA GLU A 52 -25.53 -20.36 6.59
C GLU A 52 -24.41 -20.89 7.50
N ALA A 53 -23.28 -20.17 7.59
CA ALA A 53 -22.19 -20.55 8.47
C ALA A 53 -22.57 -20.46 9.96
N GLU A 54 -23.34 -19.44 10.37
CA GLU A 54 -23.82 -19.29 11.76
C GLU A 54 -24.81 -20.39 12.14
N GLU A 55 -25.62 -20.88 11.21
CA GLU A 55 -26.51 -22.04 11.42
C GLU A 55 -25.74 -23.36 11.60
N MET A 56 -24.57 -23.49 10.97
CA MET A 56 -23.71 -24.66 11.10
C MET A 56 -22.87 -24.63 12.39
N CYS A 57 -22.36 -23.47 12.77
CA CYS A 57 -21.54 -23.28 13.97
C CYS A 57 -21.70 -21.87 14.52
N ASP A 58 -22.17 -21.74 15.76
CA ASP A 58 -22.42 -20.46 16.45
C ASP A 58 -21.35 -20.11 17.49
N GLU A 59 -20.36 -20.98 17.72
CA GLU A 59 -19.24 -20.77 18.65
C GLU A 59 -17.87 -20.67 17.94
N ASP A 60 -17.82 -20.03 16.77
CA ASP A 60 -16.56 -19.78 16.04
C ASP A 60 -16.15 -18.29 16.06
N SER A 61 -15.03 -18.02 16.74
CA SER A 61 -14.40 -16.69 16.79
C SER A 61 -14.06 -16.14 15.40
N GLU A 62 -13.57 -16.99 14.50
CA GLU A 62 -13.22 -16.59 13.15
C GLU A 62 -14.45 -16.19 12.35
N LEU A 63 -15.55 -16.94 12.47
CA LEU A 63 -16.81 -16.61 11.80
C LEU A 63 -17.35 -15.25 12.26
N TYR A 64 -17.36 -14.99 13.56
CA TYR A 64 -17.78 -13.69 14.07
C TYR A 64 -16.83 -12.54 13.68
N TRP A 65 -15.54 -12.81 13.53
CA TRP A 65 -14.64 -11.85 12.90
C TRP A 65 -14.98 -11.61 11.41
N LEU A 66 -15.41 -12.64 10.65
CA LEU A 66 -15.87 -12.48 9.26
C LEU A 66 -17.15 -11.64 9.16
N PHE A 67 -18.12 -11.84 10.07
CA PHE A 67 -19.29 -10.95 10.20
C PHE A 67 -18.84 -9.51 10.45
N ALA A 68 -17.93 -9.30 11.40
CA ALA A 68 -17.42 -7.97 11.67
C ALA A 68 -16.74 -7.34 10.46
N TRP A 69 -15.95 -8.11 9.71
CA TRP A 69 -15.30 -7.63 8.49
C TRP A 69 -16.33 -7.21 7.43
N TYR A 70 -17.39 -8.00 7.24
CA TYR A 70 -18.51 -7.63 6.37
C TYR A 70 -19.13 -6.29 6.77
N TYR A 71 -19.49 -6.13 8.04
CA TYR A 71 -20.11 -4.90 8.55
C TYR A 71 -19.17 -3.69 8.50
N ILE A 72 -17.86 -3.86 8.76
CA ILE A 72 -16.85 -2.80 8.57
C ILE A 72 -16.84 -2.32 7.11
N ARG A 73 -16.91 -3.24 6.14
CA ARG A 73 -16.94 -2.89 4.72
C ARG A 73 -18.22 -2.19 4.31
N ALA A 74 -19.34 -2.53 4.95
CA ALA A 74 -20.62 -1.85 4.80
C ALA A 74 -20.67 -0.47 5.51
N GLY A 75 -19.64 -0.13 6.31
CA GLY A 75 -19.60 1.10 7.12
C GLY A 75 -20.52 1.06 8.35
N GLN A 76 -20.98 -0.14 8.74
CA GLN A 76 -21.87 -0.36 9.88
C GLN A 76 -21.05 -0.70 11.13
N ASP A 77 -20.41 0.31 11.69
CA ASP A 77 -19.43 0.16 12.78
C ASP A 77 -20.03 -0.41 14.09
N ASP A 78 -21.30 -0.13 14.38
CA ASP A 78 -21.98 -0.64 15.58
C ASP A 78 -22.21 -2.15 15.51
N GLU A 79 -22.73 -2.65 14.39
CA GLU A 79 -22.90 -4.09 14.17
C GLU A 79 -21.55 -4.80 14.12
N ALA A 80 -20.56 -4.22 13.45
CA ALA A 80 -19.22 -4.79 13.45
C ALA A 80 -18.65 -4.95 14.87
N MET A 81 -18.82 -3.94 15.73
CA MET A 81 -18.35 -4.00 17.11
C MET A 81 -19.07 -5.08 17.92
N LYS A 82 -20.37 -5.30 17.69
CA LYS A 82 -21.14 -6.38 18.33
C LYS A 82 -20.55 -7.75 18.00
N TYR A 83 -20.25 -8.01 16.73
CA TYR A 83 -19.65 -9.28 16.31
C TYR A 83 -18.18 -9.42 16.76
N LEU A 84 -17.39 -8.34 16.78
CA LEU A 84 -16.04 -8.37 17.34
C LEU A 84 -16.02 -8.72 18.82
N LYS A 85 -16.99 -8.23 19.60
CA LYS A 85 -17.13 -8.60 21.02
C LYS A 85 -17.52 -10.07 21.20
N LYS A 86 -18.37 -10.62 20.33
CA LYS A 86 -18.64 -12.06 20.32
C LYS A 86 -17.37 -12.86 20.01
N ALA A 87 -16.60 -12.45 19.00
CA ALA A 87 -15.33 -13.10 18.64
C ALA A 87 -14.32 -13.04 19.81
N GLU A 88 -14.15 -11.87 20.43
CA GLU A 88 -13.28 -11.69 21.60
C GLU A 88 -13.69 -12.58 22.79
N ALA A 89 -15.00 -12.77 23.01
CA ALA A 89 -15.53 -13.62 24.07
C ALA A 89 -15.22 -15.12 23.86
N ILE A 90 -15.16 -15.57 22.60
CA ILE A 90 -14.79 -16.95 22.26
C ILE A 90 -13.27 -17.12 22.32
N ASN A 91 -12.52 -16.24 21.65
CA ASN A 91 -11.07 -16.29 21.61
C ASN A 91 -10.45 -14.89 21.70
N ASN A 92 -9.93 -14.58 22.88
CA ASN A 92 -9.26 -13.31 23.16
C ASN A 92 -7.77 -13.27 22.75
N ARG A 93 -7.27 -14.28 22.02
CA ARG A 93 -5.86 -14.39 21.61
C ARG A 93 -5.62 -14.12 20.13
N GLU A 94 -6.65 -13.71 19.39
CA GLU A 94 -6.53 -13.41 17.96
C GLU A 94 -6.29 -11.91 17.73
N ALA A 95 -5.06 -11.54 17.36
CA ALA A 95 -4.71 -10.12 17.15
C ALA A 95 -5.59 -9.44 16.09
N LYS A 96 -6.07 -10.17 15.07
CA LYS A 96 -6.95 -9.62 14.02
C LYS A 96 -8.25 -9.02 14.57
N ILE A 97 -8.76 -9.53 15.70
CA ILE A 97 -9.96 -9.00 16.36
C ILE A 97 -9.66 -7.61 16.92
N PHE A 98 -8.58 -7.48 17.69
CA PHE A 98 -8.16 -6.21 18.27
C PHE A 98 -7.75 -5.19 17.20
N ILE A 99 -7.12 -5.63 16.11
CA ILE A 99 -6.81 -4.77 14.95
C ILE A 99 -8.12 -4.25 14.34
N SER A 100 -9.11 -5.11 14.11
CA SER A 100 -10.42 -4.68 13.57
C SER A 100 -11.15 -3.71 14.51
N MET A 101 -11.13 -3.96 15.83
CA MET A 101 -11.70 -3.04 16.83
C MET A 101 -10.99 -1.69 16.81
N SER A 102 -9.65 -1.69 16.73
CA SER A 102 -8.86 -0.45 16.65
C SER A 102 -9.24 0.39 15.42
N GLY A 103 -9.51 -0.25 14.28
CA GLY A 103 -9.94 0.44 13.07
C GLY A 103 -11.29 1.14 13.23
N ILE A 104 -12.22 0.55 14.00
CA ILE A 104 -13.51 1.17 14.34
C ILE A 104 -13.29 2.35 15.31
N TYR A 105 -12.56 2.13 16.41
CA TYR A 105 -12.26 3.19 17.38
C TYR A 105 -11.57 4.40 16.73
N GLY A 106 -10.61 4.15 15.83
CA GLY A 106 -9.95 5.21 15.06
C GLY A 106 -10.91 6.03 14.20
N ARG A 107 -11.85 5.37 13.48
CA ARG A 107 -12.88 6.07 12.68
C ARG A 107 -13.83 6.91 13.52
N ARG A 108 -14.10 6.49 14.76
CA ARG A 108 -14.91 7.23 15.73
C ARG A 108 -14.17 8.37 16.42
N GLY A 109 -12.86 8.48 16.22
CA GLY A 109 -12.01 9.45 16.93
C GLY A 109 -11.68 9.04 18.37
N GLU A 110 -11.97 7.80 18.75
CA GLU A 110 -11.68 7.21 20.06
C GLU A 110 -10.22 6.69 20.09
N TYR A 111 -9.26 7.62 19.93
CA TYR A 111 -7.86 7.26 19.69
C TYR A 111 -7.18 6.52 20.85
N GLU A 112 -7.54 6.80 22.10
CA GLU A 112 -6.99 6.09 23.26
C GLU A 112 -7.37 4.61 23.25
N GLU A 113 -8.65 4.31 23.01
CA GLU A 113 -9.13 2.92 22.91
C GLU A 113 -8.57 2.22 21.67
N CYS A 114 -8.39 2.95 20.56
CA CYS A 114 -7.69 2.46 19.39
C CYS A 114 -6.27 1.98 19.74
N LEU A 115 -5.48 2.81 20.44
CA LEU A 115 -4.12 2.47 20.85
C LEU A 115 -4.08 1.31 21.86
N LYS A 116 -5.02 1.26 22.82
CA LYS A 116 -5.14 0.13 23.76
C LYS A 116 -5.41 -1.19 23.05
N CYS A 117 -6.31 -1.20 22.06
CA CYS A 117 -6.55 -2.39 21.24
C CYS A 117 -5.29 -2.82 20.49
N LEU A 118 -4.55 -1.87 19.92
CA LEU A 118 -3.29 -2.17 19.21
C LEU A 118 -2.19 -2.68 20.16
N ASP A 119 -2.11 -2.16 21.38
CA ASP A 119 -1.18 -2.65 22.40
C ASP A 119 -1.52 -4.10 22.79
N ARG A 120 -2.82 -4.42 22.97
CA ARG A 120 -3.27 -5.80 23.16
C ARG A 120 -2.88 -6.68 21.98
N ALA A 121 -3.11 -6.23 20.75
CA ALA A 121 -2.73 -6.97 19.55
C ALA A 121 -1.23 -7.26 19.48
N MET A 122 -0.37 -6.31 19.89
CA MET A 122 1.09 -6.53 19.93
C MET A 122 1.52 -7.55 20.99
N ASN A 123 0.84 -7.59 22.13
CA ASN A 123 1.16 -8.51 23.24
C ASN A 123 0.79 -9.97 22.96
N LEU A 124 0.02 -10.25 21.91
CA LEU A 124 -0.41 -11.61 21.56
C LEU A 124 0.66 -12.40 20.77
N HIS A 125 1.89 -11.88 20.65
CA HIS A 125 3.03 -12.54 20.02
C HIS A 125 2.71 -13.11 18.62
N ASN A 126 2.37 -12.21 17.68
CA ASN A 126 2.24 -12.56 16.27
C ASN A 126 3.58 -12.42 15.54
N GLU A 127 3.85 -13.31 14.59
CA GLU A 127 5.05 -13.25 13.73
C GLU A 127 5.02 -12.05 12.76
N ASP A 128 3.82 -11.54 12.42
CA ASP A 128 3.64 -10.40 11.50
C ASP A 128 3.00 -9.19 12.18
N PHE A 129 3.84 -8.22 12.58
CA PHE A 129 3.40 -6.96 13.18
C PHE A 129 3.00 -5.89 12.15
N ASN A 130 3.12 -6.15 10.84
CA ASN A 130 2.91 -5.10 9.82
C ASN A 130 1.49 -4.51 9.87
N ASP A 131 0.48 -5.35 10.09
CA ASP A 131 -0.93 -4.90 10.15
C ASP A 131 -1.17 -4.03 11.37
N ILE A 132 -0.54 -4.39 12.50
CA ILE A 132 -0.62 -3.63 13.75
C ILE A 132 0.09 -2.28 13.60
N TYR A 133 1.30 -2.26 13.04
CA TYR A 133 2.04 -1.02 12.78
C TYR A 133 1.29 -0.11 11.81
N TYR A 134 0.68 -0.67 10.77
CA TYR A 134 -0.10 0.10 9.81
C TYR A 134 -1.34 0.74 10.46
N SER A 135 -2.10 -0.04 11.24
CA SER A 135 -3.26 0.48 11.98
C SER A 135 -2.88 1.52 13.02
N ARG A 136 -1.74 1.34 13.73
CA ARG A 136 -1.21 2.34 14.66
C ARG A 136 -0.79 3.63 13.96
N ALA A 137 -0.18 3.51 12.79
CA ALA A 137 0.19 4.66 11.97
C ALA A 137 -1.04 5.47 11.53
N LEU A 138 -2.11 4.78 11.12
CA LEU A 138 -3.39 5.41 10.79
C LEU A 138 -4.01 6.12 12.00
N CYS A 139 -4.01 5.48 13.17
CA CYS A 139 -4.52 6.11 14.40
C CYS A 139 -3.78 7.42 14.73
N TYR A 140 -2.45 7.42 14.69
CA TYR A 140 -1.67 8.63 14.92
C TYR A 140 -1.87 9.68 13.81
N TYR A 141 -2.05 9.24 12.57
CA TYR A 141 -2.32 10.12 11.45
C TYR A 141 -3.65 10.86 11.64
N ASP A 142 -4.70 10.15 12.05
CA ASP A 142 -6.03 10.71 12.30
C ASP A 142 -6.05 11.58 13.56
N MET A 143 -5.25 11.23 14.59
CA MET A 143 -5.01 12.06 15.77
C MET A 143 -4.25 13.36 15.46
N GLY A 144 -3.60 13.44 14.30
CA GLY A 144 -2.77 14.57 13.88
C GLY A 144 -1.33 14.53 14.39
N ASP A 145 -0.93 13.48 15.11
CA ASP A 145 0.47 13.23 15.48
C ASP A 145 1.24 12.67 14.27
N MET A 146 1.64 13.59 13.41
CA MET A 146 2.34 13.29 12.17
C MET A 146 3.72 12.67 12.40
N VAL A 147 4.35 12.90 13.56
CA VAL A 147 5.66 12.33 13.89
C VAL A 147 5.54 10.84 14.18
N GLN A 148 4.61 10.47 15.07
CA GLN A 148 4.36 9.05 15.36
C GLN A 148 3.75 8.33 14.17
N ALA A 149 2.85 8.97 13.42
CA ALA A 149 2.30 8.41 12.19
C ALA A 149 3.40 8.02 11.21
N LYS A 150 4.37 8.91 10.96
CA LYS A 150 5.52 8.64 10.09
C LYS A 150 6.34 7.44 10.58
N LYS A 151 6.66 7.40 11.88
CA LYS A 151 7.42 6.30 12.50
C LYS A 151 6.79 4.94 12.23
N TYR A 152 5.49 4.80 12.49
CA TYR A 152 4.81 3.52 12.35
C TYR A 152 4.50 3.14 10.89
N PHE A 153 4.26 4.10 9.99
CA PHE A 153 4.13 3.82 8.56
C PHE A 153 5.44 3.26 7.96
N LEU A 154 6.59 3.73 8.44
CA LEU A 154 7.89 3.18 8.03
C LEU A 154 8.09 1.74 8.51
N LYS A 155 7.65 1.40 9.74
CA LYS A 155 7.68 0.03 10.26
C LYS A 155 6.80 -0.93 9.46
N SER A 156 5.64 -0.48 8.98
CA SER A 156 4.73 -1.29 8.15
C SER A 156 5.04 -1.27 6.64
N PHE A 157 6.12 -0.60 6.23
CA PHE A 157 6.36 -0.27 4.81
C PHE A 157 6.60 -1.51 3.94
N THR A 158 7.16 -2.59 4.49
CA THR A 158 7.47 -3.82 3.76
C THR A 158 6.21 -4.47 3.18
N LYS A 159 5.12 -4.51 3.95
CA LYS A 159 3.82 -5.06 3.53
C LYS A 159 2.96 -4.04 2.79
N TYR A 160 2.93 -2.79 3.27
CA TYR A 160 2.04 -1.73 2.77
C TYR A 160 2.76 -0.63 1.98
N CYS A 161 3.73 -1.00 1.14
CA CYS A 161 4.64 -0.05 0.50
C CYS A 161 3.92 1.03 -0.32
N TYR A 162 2.88 0.67 -1.07
CA TYR A 162 2.14 1.60 -1.92
C TYR A 162 1.33 2.61 -1.10
N GLN A 163 0.56 2.12 -0.13
CA GLN A 163 -0.28 2.93 0.76
C GLN A 163 0.59 3.89 1.58
N CYS A 164 1.64 3.35 2.22
CA CYS A 164 2.58 4.12 3.03
C CYS A 164 3.31 5.17 2.18
N SER A 165 3.72 4.86 0.95
CA SER A 165 4.41 5.83 0.08
C SER A 165 3.57 7.07 -0.24
N LYS A 166 2.24 6.93 -0.34
CA LYS A 166 1.34 8.06 -0.60
C LYS A 166 1.12 8.90 0.65
N THR A 167 0.86 8.25 1.79
CA THR A 167 0.60 8.94 3.07
C THR A 167 1.85 9.62 3.61
N LEU A 168 3.02 8.97 3.56
CA LEU A 168 4.30 9.54 4.01
C LEU A 168 4.64 10.84 3.27
N LYS A 169 4.38 10.93 1.95
CA LYS A 169 4.56 12.19 1.20
C LYS A 169 3.69 13.33 1.71
N ASN A 170 2.49 13.03 2.20
CA ASN A 170 1.60 14.05 2.77
C ASN A 170 2.05 14.45 4.18
N ILE A 171 2.48 13.47 4.97
CA ILE A 171 3.05 13.68 6.31
C ILE A 171 4.31 14.54 6.21
N ASP A 172 5.23 14.24 5.30
CA ASP A 172 6.44 15.03 5.09
C ASP A 172 6.14 16.48 4.67
N LYS A 173 5.10 16.70 3.86
CA LYS A 173 4.65 18.06 3.54
C LYS A 173 4.04 18.77 4.74
N HIS A 174 3.36 18.03 5.62
CA HIS A 174 2.77 18.59 6.83
C HIS A 174 3.86 18.98 7.84
N LEU A 175 4.80 18.07 8.11
CA LEU A 175 5.91 18.27 9.06
C LEU A 175 6.89 19.34 8.62
N ASN A 176 7.20 19.43 7.32
CA ASN A 176 8.07 20.48 6.78
C ASN A 176 7.38 21.86 6.68
N GLY A 177 6.12 21.94 7.15
CA GLY A 177 5.22 23.06 6.94
C GLY A 177 4.87 23.22 5.46
N LYS A 178 3.79 23.96 5.15
CA LYS A 178 3.67 24.59 3.83
C LYS A 178 4.96 25.37 3.61
N THR A 179 5.89 24.81 2.84
CA THR A 179 7.03 25.56 2.34
C THR A 179 6.42 26.83 1.73
N LYS A 180 6.75 27.99 2.31
CA LYS A 180 6.58 29.28 1.65
C LYS A 180 7.34 29.13 0.34
N LYS A 181 6.66 28.71 -0.71
CA LYS A 181 7.12 28.92 -2.06
C LYS A 181 7.22 30.43 -2.18
N LYS A 182 8.44 30.97 -2.18
CA LYS A 182 8.69 32.33 -2.64
C LYS A 182 8.40 32.32 -4.13
N PHE A 183 7.12 32.44 -4.49
CA PHE A 183 6.63 32.55 -5.84
C PHE A 183 5.75 33.79 -5.88
N SER A 184 6.26 34.84 -6.50
CA SER A 184 5.48 36.01 -6.89
C SER A 184 4.46 35.58 -7.94
N ILE A 185 3.18 35.58 -7.57
CA ILE A 185 2.07 35.30 -8.49
C ILE A 185 1.19 36.55 -8.57
N LYS A 186 1.08 37.13 -9.77
CA LYS A 186 0.05 38.11 -10.12
C LYS A 186 -1.30 37.42 -10.15
N VAL A 187 -2.25 37.89 -9.34
CA VAL A 187 -3.60 37.34 -9.23
C VAL A 187 -4.48 37.93 -10.34
N ILE A 188 -5.11 37.07 -11.15
CA ILE A 188 -6.29 37.43 -11.95
C ILE A 188 -7.47 36.66 -11.37
N PRO A 189 -8.52 37.31 -10.84
CA PRO A 189 -9.66 36.61 -10.25
C PRO A 189 -10.65 36.18 -11.33
N ILE A 190 -11.08 34.91 -11.31
CA ILE A 190 -12.23 34.44 -12.07
C ILE A 190 -13.32 34.00 -11.09
N THR A 191 -14.35 34.83 -10.94
CA THR A 191 -15.60 34.44 -10.32
C THR A 191 -16.55 33.79 -11.32
N LYS A 192 -16.99 32.60 -10.91
CA LYS A 192 -18.38 32.13 -10.91
C LYS A 192 -18.93 31.53 -12.21
N GLU A 193 -19.03 30.21 -12.13
CA GLU A 193 -19.76 29.25 -12.96
C GLU A 193 -21.23 29.59 -13.24
N ARG A 194 -21.81 30.63 -12.62
CA ARG A 194 -23.16 31.12 -12.92
C ARG A 194 -23.34 31.59 -14.37
N LYS A 195 -22.27 32.03 -15.04
CA LYS A 195 -22.28 32.39 -16.46
C LYS A 195 -22.34 31.18 -17.42
N LYS A 196 -22.05 29.95 -16.96
CA LYS A 196 -21.83 28.79 -17.83
C LYS A 196 -23.13 28.24 -18.42
N TYR A 197 -24.23 28.31 -17.66
CA TYR A 197 -25.54 27.81 -18.11
C TYR A 197 -26.21 28.75 -19.11
N GLU A 198 -26.24 30.06 -18.83
CA GLU A 198 -26.73 31.07 -19.79
C GLU A 198 -25.89 31.15 -21.06
N ARG A 199 -24.57 30.96 -20.95
CA ARG A 199 -23.67 30.91 -22.12
C ARG A 199 -23.99 29.74 -23.04
N LYS A 200 -24.31 28.54 -22.53
CA LYS A 200 -24.56 27.35 -23.37
C LYS A 200 -25.72 27.57 -24.33
N ASN A 201 -26.79 28.22 -23.88
CA ASN A 201 -27.94 28.56 -24.73
C ASN A 201 -27.65 29.74 -25.68
N LYS A 202 -26.82 30.73 -25.27
CA LYS A 202 -26.36 31.80 -26.16
C LYS A 202 -25.43 31.28 -27.27
N ILE A 203 -24.52 30.36 -26.94
CA ILE A 203 -23.56 29.74 -27.86
C ILE A 203 -24.29 28.95 -28.96
N LYS A 204 -25.32 28.16 -28.61
CA LYS A 204 -26.12 27.40 -29.58
C LYS A 204 -26.83 28.29 -30.61
N LYS A 205 -27.24 29.51 -30.19
CA LYS A 205 -27.86 30.52 -31.07
C LYS A 205 -26.83 31.21 -31.98
N ILE A 206 -25.59 31.40 -31.51
CA ILE A 206 -24.49 32.03 -32.26
C ILE A 206 -23.88 31.05 -33.28
N THR A 207 -23.72 29.76 -32.92
CA THR A 207 -23.13 28.74 -33.79
C THR A 207 -23.93 28.49 -35.07
N ASN A 208 -25.23 28.80 -35.08
CA ASN A 208 -26.07 28.69 -36.28
C ASN A 208 -25.99 29.90 -37.23
N ARG A 209 -25.32 30.99 -36.83
CA ARG A 209 -25.10 32.19 -37.67
C ARG A 209 -23.72 32.24 -38.33
N ILE A 210 -22.81 31.32 -37.98
CA ILE A 210 -21.45 31.30 -38.52
C ILE A 210 -21.45 30.54 -39.87
N PRO A 211 -20.99 31.16 -40.98
CA PRO A 211 -20.90 30.50 -42.27
C PRO A 211 -20.05 29.22 -42.20
N LYS A 212 -20.42 28.20 -42.96
CA LYS A 212 -19.73 26.89 -42.94
C LYS A 212 -18.21 27.03 -43.14
N ALA A 213 -17.77 27.93 -44.03
CA ALA A 213 -16.35 28.19 -44.29
C ALA A 213 -15.55 28.61 -43.04
N VAL A 214 -16.13 29.42 -42.15
CA VAL A 214 -15.47 29.87 -40.91
C VAL A 214 -15.42 28.74 -39.88
N LYS A 215 -16.42 27.84 -39.87
CA LYS A 215 -16.36 26.62 -39.05
C LYS A 215 -15.25 25.67 -39.50
N TYR A 216 -15.08 25.50 -40.82
CA TYR A 216 -13.98 24.72 -41.38
C TYR A 216 -12.61 25.34 -41.03
N PHE A 217 -12.48 26.66 -41.14
CA PHE A 217 -11.25 27.35 -40.77
C PHE A 217 -10.89 27.16 -39.28
N LEU A 218 -11.87 27.30 -38.38
CA LEU A 218 -11.68 27.05 -36.95
C LEU A 218 -11.34 25.59 -36.63
N PHE A 219 -11.93 24.64 -37.36
CA PHE A 219 -11.61 23.22 -37.22
C PHE A 219 -10.18 22.90 -37.66
N VAL A 220 -9.71 23.48 -38.77
CA VAL A 220 -8.32 23.35 -39.23
C VAL A 220 -7.35 23.99 -38.23
N MET A 221 -7.68 25.15 -37.66
CA MET A 221 -6.91 25.76 -36.56
C MET A 221 -6.85 24.86 -35.31
N MET A 222 -7.97 24.20 -34.96
CA MET A 222 -8.01 23.25 -33.84
C MET A 222 -7.11 22.03 -34.10
N LEU A 223 -7.08 21.51 -35.33
CA LEU A 223 -6.17 20.43 -35.73
C LEU A 223 -4.70 20.87 -35.68
N LEU A 224 -4.39 22.11 -36.05
CA LEU A 224 -3.03 22.67 -35.91
C LEU A 224 -2.62 22.78 -34.43
N VAL A 225 -3.52 23.24 -33.56
CA VAL A 225 -3.26 23.28 -32.11
C VAL A 225 -3.10 21.87 -31.53
N PHE A 226 -3.92 20.91 -31.96
CA PHE A 226 -3.76 19.49 -31.59
C PHE A 226 -2.44 18.91 -32.11
N GLY A 227 -1.99 19.30 -33.30
CA GLY A 227 -0.68 18.93 -33.84
C GLY A 227 0.46 19.49 -32.99
N VAL A 228 0.37 20.74 -32.54
CA VAL A 228 1.33 21.35 -31.60
C VAL A 228 1.27 20.65 -30.23
N PHE A 229 0.09 20.29 -29.74
CA PHE A 229 -0.06 19.50 -28.51
C PHE A 229 0.50 18.09 -28.65
N TYR A 230 0.29 17.43 -29.78
CA TYR A 230 0.87 16.12 -30.09
C TYR A 230 2.39 16.21 -30.22
N TRP A 231 2.90 17.29 -30.80
CA TRP A 231 4.33 17.59 -30.85
C TRP A 231 4.91 17.84 -29.46
N ILE A 232 4.27 18.64 -28.61
CA ILE A 232 4.63 18.82 -27.20
C ILE A 232 4.54 17.48 -26.44
N TYR A 233 3.50 16.69 -26.69
CA TYR A 233 3.32 15.36 -26.11
C TYR A 233 4.46 14.42 -26.54
N SER A 234 4.87 14.46 -27.81
CA SER A 234 6.01 13.73 -28.37
C SER A 234 7.34 14.17 -27.75
N ILE A 235 7.49 15.47 -27.42
CA ILE A 235 8.66 16.01 -26.71
C ILE A 235 8.66 15.54 -25.25
N THR A 236 7.50 15.52 -24.58
CA THR A 236 7.37 14.95 -23.24
C THR A 236 7.55 13.43 -23.22
N LEU A 237 7.16 12.71 -24.28
CA LEU A 237 7.44 11.29 -24.49
C LEU A 237 8.93 11.04 -24.76
N LYS A 238 9.63 11.91 -25.51
CA LYS A 238 11.09 11.87 -25.63
C LYS A 238 11.78 12.05 -24.28
N ARG A 239 11.18 12.78 -23.33
CA ARG A 239 11.62 12.84 -21.92
C ARG A 239 11.40 11.55 -21.13
N ILE A 240 10.41 10.73 -21.53
CA ILE A 240 10.11 9.40 -20.98
C ILE A 240 11.03 8.31 -21.60
N ILE A 241 11.48 8.49 -22.85
CA ILE A 241 12.32 7.55 -23.62
C ILE A 241 13.80 7.50 -23.17
N GLY A 242 14.25 8.39 -22.28
CA GLY A 242 15.64 8.42 -21.81
C GLY A 242 16.03 7.40 -20.73
N ARG A 243 15.42 6.20 -20.68
CA ARG A 243 15.72 5.16 -19.68
C ARG A 243 16.26 3.91 -20.36
N LYS A 244 17.45 3.45 -19.96
CA LYS A 244 18.02 2.18 -20.46
C LYS A 244 17.44 1.04 -19.61
N LYS A 245 16.79 0.07 -20.26
CA LYS A 245 16.40 -1.18 -19.58
C LYS A 245 17.62 -2.07 -19.48
N ILE A 246 17.97 -2.44 -18.26
CA ILE A 246 19.13 -3.28 -17.96
C ILE A 246 18.68 -4.72 -17.97
N LYS A 247 19.38 -5.57 -18.73
CA LYS A 247 19.05 -6.99 -18.85
C LYS A 247 19.91 -7.86 -17.95
N ASN A 248 21.21 -7.55 -17.87
CA ASN A 248 22.18 -8.28 -17.06
C ASN A 248 23.06 -7.35 -16.20
N TYR A 249 23.84 -7.92 -15.28
CA TYR A 249 24.71 -7.16 -14.38
C TYR A 249 25.80 -6.38 -15.14
N ASP A 250 26.36 -6.97 -16.20
CA ASP A 250 27.38 -6.30 -17.01
C ASP A 250 26.85 -5.04 -17.72
N ASP A 251 25.59 -5.06 -18.17
CA ASP A 251 24.92 -3.88 -18.73
C ASP A 251 24.81 -2.75 -17.71
N LEU A 252 24.60 -3.10 -16.45
CA LEU A 252 24.54 -2.16 -15.34
C LEU A 252 25.93 -1.60 -15.04
N ASN A 253 26.94 -2.47 -14.95
CA ASN A 253 28.31 -2.10 -14.63
C ASN A 253 28.96 -1.22 -15.70
N ASN A 254 28.52 -1.34 -16.95
CA ASN A 254 28.97 -0.50 -18.06
C ASN A 254 28.19 0.82 -18.21
N CYS A 255 27.25 1.14 -17.31
CA CYS A 255 26.48 2.38 -17.39
C CYS A 255 27.32 3.60 -17.01
N LYS A 256 27.17 4.73 -17.71
CA LYS A 256 27.79 5.99 -17.27
C LYS A 256 27.14 6.47 -15.97
N ASN A 257 27.90 7.20 -15.14
CA ASN A 257 27.37 7.82 -13.93
C ASN A 257 26.13 8.69 -14.23
N LYS A 258 25.10 8.62 -13.40
CA LYS A 258 23.77 9.27 -13.53
C LYS A 258 22.91 8.76 -14.70
N THR A 259 23.26 7.63 -15.33
CA THR A 259 22.42 6.99 -16.35
C THR A 259 21.10 6.55 -15.73
N ARG A 260 19.97 6.90 -16.36
CA ARG A 260 18.66 6.44 -15.90
C ARG A 260 18.46 4.98 -16.32
N VAL A 261 18.26 4.12 -15.34
CA VAL A 261 18.15 2.67 -15.51
C VAL A 261 16.80 2.15 -15.02
N ILE A 262 16.35 1.05 -15.62
CA ILE A 262 15.24 0.23 -15.15
C ILE A 262 15.78 -1.18 -14.94
N ILE A 263 15.67 -1.68 -13.72
CA ILE A 263 16.19 -3.00 -13.31
C ILE A 263 15.09 -3.77 -12.60
N LYS A 264 15.08 -5.10 -12.69
CA LYS A 264 14.18 -5.95 -11.93
C LYS A 264 14.95 -6.59 -10.77
N LEU A 265 14.55 -6.31 -9.55
CA LEU A 265 15.21 -6.83 -8.34
C LEU A 265 14.34 -7.88 -7.63
N LYS A 266 15.01 -8.80 -6.93
CA LYS A 266 14.44 -9.78 -5.99
C LYS A 266 14.95 -9.52 -4.56
N ASP A 267 14.38 -10.22 -3.57
CA ASP A 267 14.87 -10.28 -2.18
C ASP A 267 15.19 -8.94 -1.50
N LEU A 268 14.29 -7.97 -1.64
CA LEU A 268 14.48 -6.60 -1.16
C LEU A 268 14.55 -6.55 0.37
N LYS A 269 15.61 -5.97 0.90
CA LYS A 269 15.86 -5.84 2.34
C LYS A 269 16.46 -4.48 2.68
N ASN A 270 16.16 -3.99 3.89
CA ASN A 270 16.76 -2.77 4.43
C ASN A 270 18.12 -3.11 5.07
N THR A 271 19.12 -2.26 4.86
CA THR A 271 20.47 -2.41 5.43
C THR A 271 20.60 -1.86 6.86
N GLY A 272 19.59 -1.14 7.36
CA GLY A 272 19.68 -0.42 8.63
C GLY A 272 20.55 0.84 8.57
N TYR A 273 20.90 1.30 7.36
CA TYR A 273 21.60 2.57 7.13
C TYR A 273 20.66 3.57 6.47
N TYR A 274 20.79 4.84 6.85
CA TYR A 274 19.91 5.91 6.42
C TYR A 274 20.72 7.07 5.86
N LYS A 275 20.36 7.49 4.64
CA LYS A 275 20.88 8.70 4.00
C LYS A 275 20.13 9.91 4.57
N MET A 276 20.86 10.85 5.11
CA MET A 276 20.35 12.10 5.67
C MET A 276 20.16 13.18 4.59
N ASN A 277 19.36 14.20 4.87
CA ASN A 277 19.09 15.33 3.97
C ASN A 277 20.34 16.16 3.67
N ASP A 278 21.27 16.22 4.62
CA ASP A 278 22.59 16.86 4.47
C ASP A 278 23.61 15.98 3.73
N GLY A 279 23.25 14.75 3.37
CA GLY A 279 24.10 13.81 2.64
C GLY A 279 24.96 12.89 3.51
N ARG A 280 24.90 12.99 4.85
CA ARG A 280 25.49 12.00 5.77
C ARG A 280 24.77 10.66 5.65
N ILE A 281 25.46 9.59 6.03
CA ILE A 281 24.87 8.25 6.16
C ILE A 281 25.08 7.81 7.59
N LEU A 282 24.02 7.41 8.27
CA LEU A 282 24.03 7.02 9.67
C LEU A 282 23.41 5.64 9.83
N THR A 283 23.86 4.89 10.85
CA THR A 283 23.22 3.63 11.26
C THR A 283 21.88 3.92 11.92
N GLU A 284 20.98 2.94 11.94
CA GLU A 284 19.71 3.03 12.66
C GLU A 284 19.90 3.43 14.13
N GLU A 285 20.92 2.87 14.78
CA GLU A 285 21.27 3.17 16.17
C GLU A 285 21.67 4.63 16.37
N GLN A 286 22.46 5.20 15.45
CA GLN A 286 22.82 6.62 15.48
C GLN A 286 21.61 7.53 15.23
N VAL A 287 20.72 7.13 14.31
CA VAL A 287 19.50 7.90 14.03
C VAL A 287 18.53 7.87 15.22
N GLU A 288 18.39 6.71 15.89
CA GLU A 288 17.51 6.55 17.05
C GLU A 288 18.06 7.29 18.29
N SER A 289 19.34 7.09 18.62
CA SER A 289 19.98 7.69 19.80
C SER A 289 19.98 9.21 19.76
N ASP A 290 20.28 9.80 18.60
CA ASP A 290 20.31 11.25 18.41
C ASP A 290 18.94 11.83 17.98
N ASN A 291 17.89 10.99 17.90
CA ASN A 291 16.54 11.36 17.47
C ASN A 291 16.51 12.11 16.10
N LEU A 292 17.29 11.61 15.13
CA LEU A 292 17.53 12.27 13.84
C LEU A 292 16.58 11.84 12.72
N TRP A 293 15.49 11.11 13.02
CA TRP A 293 14.55 10.60 12.01
C TRP A 293 13.96 11.68 11.09
N ALA A 294 13.81 12.92 11.59
CA ALA A 294 13.36 14.07 10.78
C ALA A 294 14.36 14.45 9.66
N GLY A 295 15.65 14.17 9.88
CA GLY A 295 16.73 14.43 8.93
C GLY A 295 16.95 13.32 7.90
N VAL A 296 16.27 12.17 8.04
CA VAL A 296 16.43 11.04 7.13
C VAL A 296 15.75 11.33 5.78
N LYS A 297 16.55 11.33 4.72
CA LYS A 297 16.10 11.43 3.32
C LYS A 297 15.56 10.10 2.81
N SER A 298 16.29 9.00 3.05
CA SER A 298 15.91 7.66 2.61
C SER A 298 16.72 6.58 3.29
N GLY A 299 16.08 5.44 3.59
CA GLY A 299 16.81 4.21 3.91
C GLY A 299 17.62 3.69 2.72
N ILE A 300 18.76 3.09 3.02
CA ILE A 300 19.60 2.37 2.07
C ILE A 300 19.14 0.91 2.10
N ASN A 301 18.75 0.40 0.94
CA ASN A 301 18.23 -0.95 0.79
C ASN A 301 19.10 -1.72 -0.19
N TYR A 302 19.00 -3.04 -0.16
CA TYR A 302 19.61 -3.92 -1.14
C TYR A 302 18.59 -4.89 -1.72
N GLY A 303 18.90 -5.45 -2.89
CA GLY A 303 18.14 -6.54 -3.50
C GLY A 303 18.98 -7.31 -4.52
N SER A 304 18.57 -8.53 -4.82
CA SER A 304 19.26 -9.45 -5.71
C SER A 304 18.96 -9.17 -7.19
N PHE A 305 19.98 -9.17 -8.04
CA PHE A 305 19.90 -9.08 -9.50
C PHE A 305 20.94 -10.02 -10.11
N GLU A 306 20.51 -11.06 -10.85
CA GLU A 306 21.40 -12.11 -11.38
C GLU A 306 22.39 -12.64 -10.31
N ASP A 307 21.84 -12.97 -9.15
CA ASP A 307 22.57 -13.52 -7.97
C ASP A 307 23.53 -12.55 -7.28
N LYS A 308 23.54 -11.28 -7.71
CA LYS A 308 24.33 -10.20 -7.13
C LYS A 308 23.50 -9.25 -6.29
N ASN A 309 24.04 -8.82 -5.15
CA ASN A 309 23.36 -7.85 -4.28
C ASN A 309 23.66 -6.43 -4.76
N ILE A 310 22.63 -5.61 -4.95
CA ILE A 310 22.76 -4.22 -5.41
C ILE A 310 22.10 -3.26 -4.43
N LEU A 311 22.77 -2.14 -4.15
CA LEU A 311 22.24 -1.07 -3.31
C LEU A 311 21.34 -0.11 -4.07
N PHE A 312 20.29 0.37 -3.40
CA PHE A 312 19.44 1.43 -3.91
C PHE A 312 18.87 2.33 -2.81
N CYS A 313 18.57 3.58 -3.18
CA CYS A 313 17.91 4.55 -2.30
C CYS A 313 17.10 5.57 -3.12
N ASN A 314 16.06 6.19 -2.54
CA ASN A 314 15.20 7.18 -3.21
C ASN A 314 14.55 6.73 -4.54
N CYS A 315 14.50 5.43 -4.84
CA CYS A 315 14.00 4.93 -6.12
C CYS A 315 12.47 4.82 -6.19
N ILE A 316 11.93 4.86 -7.42
CA ILE A 316 10.52 4.55 -7.66
C ILE A 316 10.42 3.03 -7.87
N VAL A 317 9.69 2.37 -6.99
CA VAL A 317 9.33 0.95 -7.13
C VAL A 317 8.08 0.86 -8.00
N GLY A 318 8.20 0.18 -9.14
CA GLY A 318 7.15 -0.04 -10.14
C GLY A 318 6.22 -1.21 -9.80
N LEU A 319 5.42 -1.64 -10.79
CA LEU A 319 4.45 -2.73 -10.64
C LEU A 319 5.12 -4.03 -10.18
N ARG A 320 4.48 -4.72 -9.24
CA ARG A 320 4.88 -6.04 -8.73
C ARG A 320 4.57 -7.07 -9.82
N CYS A 321 5.59 -7.71 -10.38
CA CYS A 321 5.43 -8.86 -11.26
C CYS A 321 5.76 -10.14 -10.49
N LYS A 322 5.28 -11.30 -10.95
CA LYS A 322 5.53 -12.62 -10.34
C LYS A 322 7.03 -12.95 -10.13
N GLU A 323 7.93 -12.23 -10.79
CA GLU A 323 9.38 -12.49 -10.84
C GLU A 323 10.24 -11.43 -10.11
N GLY A 324 9.65 -10.39 -9.50
CA GLY A 324 10.39 -9.32 -8.82
C GLY A 324 9.72 -7.94 -8.94
N LEU A 325 10.41 -6.90 -8.46
CA LEU A 325 9.96 -5.52 -8.53
C LEU A 325 10.81 -4.71 -9.51
N GLU A 326 10.15 -3.90 -10.35
CA GLU A 326 10.85 -2.97 -11.24
C GLU A 326 11.34 -1.75 -10.46
N LEU A 327 12.65 -1.57 -10.38
CA LEU A 327 13.31 -0.43 -9.78
C LEU A 327 13.66 0.59 -10.87
N ILE A 328 13.25 1.84 -10.65
CA ILE A 328 13.58 2.96 -11.53
C ILE A 328 14.44 3.96 -10.76
N GLY A 329 15.65 4.23 -11.26
CA GLY A 329 16.57 5.21 -10.68
C GLY A 329 17.73 5.59 -11.59
N GLN A 330 18.73 6.25 -11.04
CA GLN A 330 19.97 6.63 -11.71
C GLN A 330 21.12 5.79 -11.16
N ALA A 331 21.87 5.11 -12.03
CA ALA A 331 23.07 4.40 -11.64
C ALA A 331 24.16 5.42 -11.25
N ASN A 332 24.62 5.37 -10.00
CA ASN A 332 25.70 6.19 -9.48
C ASN A 332 26.81 5.29 -8.93
N TYR A 333 28.07 5.67 -9.18
CA TYR A 333 29.22 5.01 -8.58
C TYR A 333 29.59 5.70 -7.29
N ILE A 334 29.94 4.90 -6.28
CA ILE A 334 30.23 5.43 -4.95
C ILE A 334 31.65 5.11 -4.51
N ASP A 335 32.38 6.12 -4.06
CA ASP A 335 33.78 6.01 -3.66
C ASP A 335 34.02 6.47 -2.22
N LYS A 336 33.16 6.05 -1.28
CA LYS A 336 33.21 6.50 0.13
C LYS A 336 33.41 5.34 1.10
N GLU A 337 34.22 5.56 2.14
CA GLU A 337 34.54 4.60 3.21
C GLU A 337 33.30 3.98 3.86
N ILE A 338 32.26 4.78 4.13
CA ILE A 338 30.99 4.30 4.73
C ILE A 338 30.29 3.24 3.86
N TYR A 339 30.45 3.29 2.53
CA TYR A 339 29.85 2.27 1.67
C TYR A 339 30.64 0.96 1.67
N LYS A 340 31.94 0.98 1.96
CA LYS A 340 32.73 -0.27 2.12
C LYS A 340 32.19 -1.10 3.27
N GLU A 341 31.87 -0.46 4.41
CA GLU A 341 31.29 -1.14 5.57
C GLU A 341 29.94 -1.80 5.25
N ILE A 342 29.08 -1.11 4.48
CA ILE A 342 27.78 -1.67 4.04
C ILE A 342 27.99 -2.84 3.08
N ILE A 343 28.96 -2.71 2.16
CA ILE A 343 29.26 -3.72 1.16
C ILE A 343 29.79 -5.00 1.83
N GLU A 344 30.75 -4.88 2.74
CA GLU A 344 31.31 -6.01 3.50
C GLU A 344 30.23 -6.70 4.34
N LYS A 345 29.39 -5.93 5.05
CA LYS A 345 28.36 -6.47 5.92
C LYS A 345 27.28 -7.28 5.20
N TYR A 346 26.93 -6.88 3.97
CA TYR A 346 25.83 -7.50 3.22
C TYR A 346 26.28 -8.28 1.99
N ASN A 347 27.59 -8.53 1.85
CA ASN A 347 28.21 -9.24 0.72
C ASN A 347 27.71 -8.70 -0.63
N ILE A 348 27.92 -7.40 -0.82
CA ILE A 348 27.49 -6.64 -2.01
C ILE A 348 28.64 -6.66 -3.02
N ASP A 349 28.35 -6.86 -4.30
CA ASP A 349 29.39 -6.94 -5.33
C ASP A 349 30.23 -5.65 -5.41
N GLU A 350 31.55 -5.81 -5.54
CA GLU A 350 32.57 -4.75 -5.41
C GLU A 350 32.45 -3.62 -6.45
N ASP A 351 31.66 -3.81 -7.50
CA ASP A 351 31.38 -2.80 -8.52
C ASP A 351 30.29 -1.82 -8.05
N LYS A 352 30.56 -1.11 -6.95
CA LYS A 352 30.15 0.25 -6.48
C LYS A 352 28.85 0.92 -7.00
N ILE A 353 27.84 0.21 -7.49
CA ILE A 353 26.65 0.81 -8.11
C ILE A 353 25.55 0.99 -7.08
N LEU A 354 25.25 2.25 -6.76
CA LEU A 354 24.03 2.64 -6.08
C LEU A 354 23.04 3.19 -7.09
N ILE A 355 21.86 2.62 -7.10
CA ILE A 355 20.75 3.15 -7.88
C ILE A 355 20.05 4.21 -7.01
N GLU A 356 20.11 5.47 -7.43
CA GLU A 356 19.48 6.59 -6.72
C GLU A 356 18.35 7.21 -7.55
N GLY A 357 17.14 7.31 -6.99
CA GLY A 357 16.08 8.10 -7.61
C GLY A 357 16.17 9.59 -7.26
N LYS A 358 15.66 10.44 -8.15
CA LYS A 358 15.59 11.90 -7.97
C LYS A 358 14.26 12.34 -7.39
#